data_AF-A0A353QBK8-F1
#
_entry.id   AF-A0A353QBK8-F1
#
_cell.length_a   1.000
_cell.length_b   1.000
_cell.length_c   1.000
_cell.angle_alpha   90.00
_cell.angle_beta   90.00
_cell.angle_gamma   90.00
#
_symmetry.space_group_name_H-M   'P 1'
#
loop_
_entity.id
_entity.type
_entity.pdbx_description
1 polymer ?
#
loop_
_entity_poly.entity_id
_entity_poly.type
_entity_poly.pdbx_seq_one_letter_code
_entity_poly.pdbx_strand_id
1 'polypeptide(L)'
;MKMNKITYTLLLFFVISGGLFAQGEIEAYNFSRKNISGTARSMGMGGAFGALGGDQTGISINPAGIAVYRSSEIVGTFDLSNNTSKVGNLKESVTDRALSNLGFVGYFPLRSDAVPLVNFGFTHHRQKSFSRKISAVGAPNNSLLYYIADRVNKYNDENPNHLATPEKLWKTEDYNPFADSYPWLGVLAYNSYLIKESTNNAYIPFTDEAVRND
;
A
#
# COMPACT_ATOMS: atom_id res chain seq x y z
N MET A 1 -9.85 22.27 47.78
CA MET A 1 -9.67 22.94 46.47
C MET A 1 -10.41 22.10 45.42
N LYS A 2 -11.51 22.60 44.82
CA LYS A 2 -12.23 21.85 43.76
C LYS A 2 -11.40 21.95 42.48
N MET A 3 -10.93 20.83 41.95
CA MET A 3 -10.29 20.78 40.63
C MET A 3 -11.31 21.05 39.53
N ASN A 4 -10.92 21.84 38.53
CA ASN A 4 -11.78 22.19 37.41
C ASN A 4 -11.99 20.96 36.50
N LYS A 5 -13.20 20.81 35.92
CA LYS A 5 -13.54 19.69 35.03
C LYS A 5 -12.55 19.50 33.88
N ILE A 6 -11.98 20.60 33.38
CA ILE A 6 -10.95 20.63 32.33
C ILE A 6 -9.67 19.90 32.76
N THR A 7 -9.30 19.98 34.04
CA THR A 7 -8.10 19.33 34.58
C THR A 7 -8.23 17.80 34.52
N TYR A 8 -9.43 17.26 34.79
CA TYR A 8 -9.67 15.82 34.67
C TYR A 8 -9.64 15.34 33.22
N THR A 9 -10.17 16.13 32.28
CA THR A 9 -10.11 15.82 30.84
C THR A 9 -8.69 15.80 30.31
N LEU A 10 -7.86 16.79 30.70
CA LEU A 10 -6.45 16.84 30.31
C LEU A 10 -5.64 15.66 30.87
N LEU A 11 -5.90 15.29 32.13
CA LEU A 11 -5.22 14.18 32.78
C LEU A 11 -5.59 12.83 32.13
N LEU A 12 -6.85 12.67 31.69
CA LEU A 12 -7.30 11.51 30.93
C LEU A 12 -6.59 11.38 29.57
N PHE A 13 -6.48 12.48 28.81
CA PHE A 13 -5.76 12.46 27.54
C PHE A 13 -4.26 12.17 27.72
N PHE A 14 -3.65 12.68 28.79
CA PHE A 14 -2.25 12.41 29.10
C PHE A 14 -2.01 10.93 29.41
N VAL A 15 -2.87 10.29 30.21
CA VAL A 15 -2.77 8.85 30.51
C VAL A 15 -2.98 7.98 29.26
N ILE A 16 -3.91 8.36 28.38
CA ILE A 16 -4.16 7.63 27.12
C ILE A 16 -2.95 7.73 26.17
N SER A 17 -2.19 8.83 26.22
CA SER A 17 -1.05 9.03 25.32
C SER A 17 0.17 8.15 25.63
N GLY A 18 0.35 7.69 26.88
CA GLY A 18 1.53 6.93 27.30
C GLY A 18 1.67 5.53 26.69
N GLY A 19 0.61 4.99 26.09
CA GLY A 19 0.59 3.66 25.47
C GLY A 19 0.59 3.65 23.94
N LEU A 20 0.72 4.82 23.29
CA LEU A 20 0.65 4.92 21.84
C LEU A 20 2.01 4.64 21.20
N PHE A 21 2.13 3.53 20.48
CA PHE A 21 3.25 3.27 19.59
C PHE A 21 2.99 3.91 18.22
N ALA A 22 3.99 4.60 17.65
CA ALA A 22 3.91 5.10 16.29
C ALA A 22 3.94 3.93 15.28
N GLN A 23 3.18 4.04 14.19
CA GLN A 23 3.28 3.11 13.06
C GLN A 23 4.48 3.50 12.18
N GLY A 24 5.24 2.52 11.72
CA GLY A 24 6.35 2.75 10.79
C GLY A 24 5.85 3.07 9.37
N GLU A 25 6.77 3.56 8.54
CA GLU A 25 6.48 3.90 7.14
C GLU A 25 6.00 2.67 6.33
N ILE A 26 6.55 1.49 6.62
CA ILE A 26 6.22 0.25 5.94
C ILE A 26 4.78 -0.17 6.26
N GLU A 27 4.35 -0.04 7.51
CA GLU A 27 2.96 -0.28 7.91
C GLU A 27 2.03 0.72 7.24
N ALA A 28 2.36 2.01 7.26
CA ALA A 28 1.57 3.06 6.60
C ALA A 28 1.44 2.82 5.09
N TYR A 29 2.53 2.43 4.42
CA TYR A 29 2.53 2.04 3.01
C TYR A 29 1.66 0.80 2.75
N ASN A 30 1.78 -0.21 3.61
CA ASN A 30 0.94 -1.39 3.55
C ASN A 30 -0.52 -1.08 3.88
N PHE A 31 -0.87 0.03 4.53
CA PHE A 31 -2.28 0.42 4.68
C PHE A 31 -2.77 1.29 3.52
N SER A 32 -1.92 2.16 2.97
CA SER A 32 -2.31 3.11 1.90
C SER A 32 -2.58 2.45 0.56
N ARG A 33 -1.91 1.32 0.26
CA ARG A 33 -2.09 0.58 -0.99
C ARG A 33 -3.47 -0.08 -1.05
N LYS A 34 -4.31 0.34 -2.00
CA LYS A 34 -5.60 -0.31 -2.31
C LYS A 34 -5.35 -1.55 -3.17
N ASN A 35 -5.86 -2.69 -2.72
CA ASN A 35 -5.93 -3.90 -3.52
C ASN A 35 -7.37 -4.08 -4.01
N ILE A 36 -7.55 -4.62 -5.21
CA ILE A 36 -8.87 -5.01 -5.70
C ILE A 36 -9.33 -6.18 -4.82
N SER A 37 -10.49 -6.05 -4.21
CA SER A 37 -11.11 -7.05 -3.33
C SER A 37 -12.63 -6.95 -3.45
N GLY A 38 -13.35 -8.04 -3.18
CA GLY A 38 -14.81 -8.08 -3.29
C GLY A 38 -15.34 -9.42 -3.77
N THR A 39 -16.55 -9.40 -4.32
CA THR A 39 -17.16 -10.54 -5.01
C THR A 39 -16.33 -10.92 -6.25
N ALA A 40 -16.44 -12.17 -6.68
CA ALA A 40 -15.81 -12.62 -7.94
C ALA A 40 -16.24 -11.77 -9.15
N ARG A 41 -17.50 -11.32 -9.17
CA ARG A 41 -18.03 -10.40 -10.18
C ARG A 41 -17.29 -9.07 -10.15
N SER A 42 -17.11 -8.47 -8.97
CA SER A 42 -16.40 -7.20 -8.82
C SER A 42 -14.92 -7.30 -9.18
N MET A 43 -14.27 -8.36 -8.73
CA MET A 43 -12.88 -8.67 -9.07
C MET A 43 -12.67 -8.84 -10.57
N GLY A 44 -13.57 -9.55 -11.25
CA GLY A 44 -13.51 -9.78 -12.70
C GLY A 44 -13.59 -8.50 -13.54
N MET A 45 -14.21 -7.44 -13.02
CA MET A 45 -14.29 -6.13 -13.68
C MET A 45 -13.26 -5.12 -13.13
N GLY A 46 -12.25 -5.60 -12.39
CA GLY A 46 -11.19 -4.75 -11.84
C GLY A 46 -11.64 -3.81 -10.72
N GLY A 47 -12.73 -4.13 -10.00
CA GLY A 47 -13.26 -3.32 -8.90
C GLY A 47 -14.15 -2.15 -9.32
N ALA A 48 -14.60 -2.10 -10.58
CA ALA A 48 -15.38 -1.00 -11.13
C ALA A 48 -16.87 -0.94 -10.67
N PHE A 49 -17.35 -1.89 -9.86
CA PHE A 49 -18.78 -1.97 -9.48
C PHE A 49 -19.26 -0.88 -8.52
N GLY A 50 -18.38 -0.03 -7.98
CA GLY A 50 -18.79 1.13 -7.20
C GLY A 50 -19.67 2.11 -7.97
N ALA A 51 -19.49 2.22 -9.29
CA ALA A 51 -20.28 3.11 -10.14
C ALA A 51 -21.55 2.43 -10.72
N LEU A 52 -21.49 1.12 -10.98
CA LEU A 52 -22.58 0.37 -11.62
C LEU A 52 -23.68 -0.08 -10.63
N GLY A 53 -23.31 -0.37 -9.37
CA GLY A 53 -24.23 -0.95 -8.39
C GLY A 53 -24.61 -2.41 -8.71
N GLY A 54 -25.60 -2.96 -8.01
CA GLY A 54 -26.07 -4.33 -8.23
C GLY A 54 -25.06 -5.43 -7.89
N ASP A 55 -24.03 -5.10 -7.11
CA ASP A 55 -23.06 -6.04 -6.55
C ASP A 55 -22.76 -5.69 -5.09
N GLN A 56 -22.52 -6.70 -4.26
CA GLN A 56 -22.29 -6.53 -2.82
C GLN A 56 -21.04 -5.69 -2.51
N THR A 57 -20.00 -5.82 -3.33
CA THR A 57 -18.82 -4.96 -3.25
C THR A 57 -19.17 -3.52 -3.61
N GLY A 58 -20.04 -3.35 -4.61
CA GLY A 58 -20.55 -2.04 -5.03
C GLY A 58 -21.31 -1.33 -3.91
N ILE A 59 -22.13 -2.04 -3.13
CA ILE A 59 -22.85 -1.48 -1.96
C ILE A 59 -21.87 -0.88 -0.95
N SER A 60 -20.72 -1.52 -0.73
CA SER A 60 -19.71 -1.04 0.21
C SER A 60 -18.97 0.21 -0.26
N ILE A 61 -18.91 0.44 -1.58
CA ILE A 61 -18.29 1.63 -2.18
C ILE A 61 -19.33 2.76 -2.30
N ASN A 62 -20.54 2.42 -2.74
CA ASN A 62 -21.67 3.32 -2.92
C ASN A 62 -22.96 2.63 -2.43
N PRO A 63 -23.45 2.96 -1.22
CA PRO A 63 -24.65 2.36 -0.66
C PRO A 63 -25.90 2.53 -1.53
N ALA A 64 -26.00 3.61 -2.32
CA ALA A 64 -27.14 3.82 -3.23
C ALA A 64 -27.23 2.75 -4.33
N GLY A 65 -26.12 2.08 -4.65
CA GLY A 65 -26.08 0.96 -5.59
C GLY A 65 -26.94 -0.24 -5.19
N ILE A 66 -27.41 -0.30 -3.92
CA ILE A 66 -28.38 -1.32 -3.49
C ILE A 66 -29.73 -1.19 -4.19
N ALA A 67 -30.13 0.01 -4.63
CA ALA A 67 -31.40 0.24 -5.30
C ALA A 67 -31.47 -0.40 -6.69
N VAL A 68 -30.32 -0.76 -7.28
CA VAL A 68 -30.22 -1.39 -8.60
C VAL A 68 -30.63 -2.88 -8.54
N TYR A 69 -30.61 -3.50 -7.36
CA TYR A 69 -31.05 -4.87 -7.18
C TYR A 69 -32.53 -5.05 -7.54
N ARG A 70 -32.81 -6.07 -8.38
CA ARG A 70 -34.16 -6.45 -8.81
C ARG A 70 -34.61 -7.83 -8.30
N SER A 71 -33.76 -8.47 -7.50
CA SER A 71 -34.01 -9.79 -6.92
C SER A 71 -33.23 -9.93 -5.62
N SER A 72 -33.75 -10.73 -4.69
CA SER A 72 -33.02 -11.09 -3.49
C SER A 72 -31.88 -12.05 -3.83
N GLU A 73 -30.69 -11.82 -3.31
CA GLU A 73 -29.52 -12.69 -3.54
C GLU A 73 -28.70 -12.91 -2.27
N ILE A 74 -28.10 -14.10 -2.18
CA ILE A 74 -27.04 -14.41 -1.21
C ILE A 74 -25.78 -14.67 -2.04
N VAL A 75 -24.69 -14.00 -1.70
CA VAL A 75 -23.41 -14.16 -2.40
C VAL A 75 -22.32 -14.41 -1.38
N GLY A 76 -21.58 -15.50 -1.60
CA GLY A 76 -20.33 -15.80 -0.91
C GLY A 76 -19.21 -15.85 -1.93
N THR A 77 -18.01 -15.40 -1.56
CA THR A 77 -16.82 -15.51 -2.41
C THR A 77 -15.68 -16.10 -1.58
N PHE A 78 -15.07 -17.14 -2.13
CA PHE A 78 -13.87 -17.76 -1.58
C PHE A 78 -12.66 -17.29 -2.38
N ASP A 79 -11.65 -16.82 -1.67
CA ASP A 79 -10.40 -16.32 -2.22
C ASP A 79 -9.26 -17.31 -1.93
N LEU A 80 -8.50 -17.59 -2.98
CA LEU A 80 -7.29 -18.40 -2.95
C LEU A 80 -6.17 -17.61 -3.62
N SER A 81 -5.17 -17.22 -2.84
CA SER A 81 -4.01 -16.48 -3.32
C SER A 81 -2.75 -17.28 -3.04
N ASN A 82 -1.88 -17.42 -4.04
CA ASN A 82 -0.54 -17.99 -3.86
C ASN A 82 0.50 -16.93 -4.17
N ASN A 83 1.35 -16.64 -3.19
CA ASN A 83 2.46 -15.72 -3.36
C ASN A 83 3.77 -16.47 -3.17
N THR A 84 4.61 -16.47 -4.20
CA THR A 84 5.91 -17.13 -4.20
C THR A 84 7.02 -16.11 -4.38
N SER A 85 8.04 -16.16 -3.54
CA SER A 85 9.25 -15.35 -3.66
C SER A 85 10.46 -16.25 -3.86
N LYS A 86 11.40 -15.84 -4.72
CA LYS A 86 12.65 -16.55 -4.98
C LYS A 86 13.82 -15.59 -4.98
N VAL A 87 14.86 -15.90 -4.21
CA VAL A 87 16.14 -15.17 -4.19
C VAL A 87 17.25 -16.20 -4.31
N GLY A 88 17.94 -16.23 -5.45
CA GLY A 88 18.93 -17.26 -5.75
C GLY A 88 18.31 -18.67 -5.69
N ASN A 89 18.81 -19.51 -4.80
CA ASN A 89 18.32 -20.88 -4.57
C ASN A 89 17.23 -20.97 -3.48
N LEU A 90 16.97 -19.88 -2.76
CA LEU A 90 15.92 -19.83 -1.74
C LEU A 90 14.59 -19.55 -2.42
N LYS A 91 13.58 -20.38 -2.13
CA LYS A 91 12.22 -20.22 -2.62
C LYS A 91 11.26 -20.39 -1.44
N GLU A 92 10.44 -19.38 -1.22
CA GLU A 92 9.38 -19.39 -0.22
C GLU A 92 8.02 -19.20 -0.89
N SER A 93 7.01 -19.93 -0.44
CA SER A 93 5.66 -19.86 -0.98
C SER A 93 4.65 -19.84 0.15
N VAL A 94 3.73 -18.89 0.09
CA VAL A 94 2.63 -18.74 1.05
C VAL A 94 1.33 -18.78 0.28
N THR A 95 0.41 -19.63 0.71
CA THR A 95 -0.95 -19.71 0.18
C THR A 95 -1.93 -19.15 1.20
N ASP A 96 -2.63 -18.08 0.84
CA ASP A 96 -3.72 -17.50 1.63
C ASP A 96 -5.05 -18.09 1.18
N ARG A 97 -5.92 -18.42 2.14
CA ARG A 97 -7.26 -18.96 1.91
C ARG A 97 -8.23 -18.21 2.79
N ALA A 98 -9.24 -17.58 2.20
CA ALA A 98 -10.23 -16.86 2.99
C ALA A 98 -11.59 -16.83 2.32
N LEU A 99 -12.65 -16.74 3.13
CA LEU A 99 -13.94 -16.25 2.65
C LEU A 99 -13.83 -14.73 2.53
N SER A 100 -13.62 -14.23 1.32
CA SER A 100 -13.33 -12.81 1.06
C SER A 100 -14.58 -11.94 1.04
N ASN A 101 -15.75 -12.51 0.75
CA ASN A 101 -17.02 -11.80 0.81
C ASN A 101 -18.16 -12.73 1.25
N LEU A 102 -19.07 -12.21 2.05
CA LEU A 102 -20.35 -12.81 2.37
C LEU A 102 -21.41 -11.71 2.53
N GLY A 103 -22.55 -11.88 1.88
CA GLY A 103 -23.64 -10.94 2.03
C GLY A 103 -24.97 -11.45 1.51
N PHE A 104 -26.00 -10.70 1.88
CA PHE A 104 -27.38 -10.90 1.48
C PHE A 104 -27.99 -9.56 1.09
N VAL A 105 -28.78 -9.54 0.02
CA VAL A 105 -29.66 -8.43 -0.35
C VAL A 105 -31.06 -8.99 -0.51
N GLY A 106 -32.03 -8.37 0.15
CA GLY A 106 -33.45 -8.61 0.01
C GLY A 106 -34.09 -7.53 -0.86
N TYR A 107 -34.86 -7.96 -1.86
CA TYR A 107 -35.62 -7.10 -2.77
C TYR A 107 -37.12 -7.26 -2.50
N PHE A 108 -37.80 -6.16 -2.20
CA PHE A 108 -39.24 -6.13 -1.92
C PHE A 108 -39.92 -5.14 -2.86
N PRO A 109 -40.65 -5.62 -3.89
CA PRO A 109 -41.46 -4.75 -4.74
C PRO A 109 -42.77 -4.43 -4.03
N LEU A 110 -42.98 -3.17 -3.63
CA LEU A 110 -44.22 -2.75 -2.96
C LEU A 110 -45.35 -2.42 -3.93
N ARG A 111 -45.04 -2.22 -5.23
CA ARG A 111 -46.02 -1.88 -6.28
C ARG A 111 -46.89 -0.66 -5.89
N SER A 112 -46.29 0.31 -5.20
CA SER A 112 -46.91 1.59 -4.82
C SER A 112 -46.31 2.73 -5.64
N ASP A 113 -47.12 3.73 -5.98
CA ASP A 113 -46.66 4.93 -6.72
C ASP A 113 -45.66 5.78 -5.92
N ALA A 114 -45.77 5.80 -4.59
CA ALA A 114 -44.90 6.61 -3.73
C ALA A 114 -43.56 5.92 -3.43
N VAL A 115 -43.58 4.61 -3.19
CA VAL A 115 -42.39 3.79 -2.91
C VAL A 115 -42.51 2.50 -3.70
N PRO A 116 -41.93 2.42 -4.91
CA PRO A 116 -42.13 1.25 -5.78
C PRO A 116 -41.40 0.01 -5.28
N LEU A 117 -40.26 0.18 -4.60
CA LEU A 117 -39.44 -0.90 -4.06
C LEU A 117 -38.71 -0.49 -2.78
N VAL A 118 -38.40 -1.49 -1.94
CA VAL A 118 -37.51 -1.37 -0.80
C VAL A 118 -36.48 -2.48 -0.88
N ASN A 119 -35.21 -2.11 -0.80
CA ASN A 119 -34.10 -3.05 -0.72
C ASN A 119 -33.40 -2.90 0.63
N PHE A 120 -33.11 -4.01 1.28
CA PHE A 120 -32.25 -4.03 2.46
C PHE A 120 -31.21 -5.13 2.29
N GLY A 121 -30.06 -4.98 2.93
CA GLY A 121 -29.01 -5.98 2.81
C GLY A 121 -27.91 -5.78 3.82
N PHE A 122 -27.14 -6.85 3.98
CA PHE A 122 -25.94 -6.87 4.78
C PHE A 122 -24.81 -7.44 3.92
N THR A 123 -23.66 -6.79 3.92
CA THR A 123 -22.47 -7.27 3.22
C THR A 123 -21.26 -7.12 4.12
N HIS A 124 -20.42 -8.14 4.10
CA HIS A 124 -19.11 -8.15 4.71
C HIS A 124 -18.10 -8.61 3.67
N HIS A 125 -17.09 -7.79 3.40
CA HIS A 125 -15.99 -8.15 2.53
C HIS A 125 -14.64 -7.76 3.15
N ARG A 126 -13.63 -8.59 2.92
CA ARG A 126 -12.26 -8.40 3.39
C ARG A 126 -11.51 -7.54 2.38
N GLN A 127 -11.14 -6.32 2.80
CA GLN A 127 -10.42 -5.38 1.93
C GLN A 127 -8.94 -5.72 1.74
N LYS A 128 -8.30 -6.31 2.77
CA LYS A 128 -6.87 -6.58 2.75
C LYS A 128 -6.47 -7.84 3.51
N SER A 129 -5.41 -8.48 3.00
CA SER A 129 -4.70 -9.59 3.63
C SER A 129 -3.31 -9.13 4.06
N PHE A 130 -2.96 -9.41 5.31
CA PHE A 130 -1.62 -9.20 5.87
C PHE A 130 -0.94 -10.52 6.23
N SER A 131 -1.33 -11.63 5.59
CA SER A 131 -0.73 -12.95 5.85
C SER A 131 0.71 -13.08 5.30
N ARG A 132 1.13 -12.15 4.45
CA ARG A 132 2.48 -12.13 3.88
C ARG A 132 3.49 -11.61 4.89
N LYS A 133 4.37 -12.51 5.36
CA LYS A 133 5.60 -12.16 6.09
C LYS A 133 6.76 -12.12 5.11
N ILE A 134 7.57 -11.07 5.19
CA ILE A 134 8.82 -10.95 4.43
C ILE A 134 9.95 -11.13 5.43
N SER A 135 10.86 -12.05 5.14
CA SER A 135 12.09 -12.23 5.88
C SER A 135 13.25 -12.16 4.89
N ALA A 136 14.30 -11.42 5.27
CA ALA A 136 15.56 -11.38 4.55
C ALA A 136 16.62 -11.91 5.51
N VAL A 137 17.23 -13.05 5.17
CA VAL A 137 18.27 -13.69 5.97
C VAL A 137 19.47 -13.93 5.08
N GLY A 138 20.65 -13.51 5.54
CA GLY A 138 21.92 -13.66 4.84
C GLY A 138 22.89 -12.53 5.21
N ALA A 139 24.18 -12.80 5.10
CA ALA A 139 25.20 -11.75 5.19
C ALA A 139 25.24 -11.02 3.85
N PRO A 140 24.85 -9.73 3.78
CA PRO A 140 24.94 -9.00 2.53
C PRO A 140 26.42 -8.74 2.21
N ASN A 141 26.84 -9.02 0.98
CA ASN A 141 28.22 -8.71 0.54
C ASN A 141 28.49 -7.20 0.49
N ASN A 142 27.43 -6.39 0.36
CA ASN A 142 27.50 -4.94 0.19
C ASN A 142 26.43 -4.26 1.06
N SER A 143 26.68 -3.01 1.45
CA SER A 143 25.72 -2.21 2.23
C SER A 143 24.52 -1.76 1.38
N LEU A 144 23.45 -1.28 2.05
CA LEU A 144 22.32 -0.65 1.36
C LEU A 144 22.74 0.57 0.54
N LEU A 145 23.78 1.29 0.98
CA LEU A 145 24.33 2.43 0.23
C LEU A 145 24.90 2.00 -1.12
N TYR A 146 25.55 0.84 -1.19
CA TYR A 146 26.02 0.27 -2.45
C TYR A 146 24.86 -0.02 -3.39
N TYR A 147 23.75 -0.55 -2.87
CA TYR A 147 22.53 -0.74 -3.66
C TYR A 147 21.96 0.59 -4.17
N ILE A 148 21.89 1.62 -3.34
CA ILE A 148 21.39 2.93 -3.74
C ILE A 148 22.30 3.56 -4.80
N ALA A 149 23.62 3.51 -4.62
CA ALA A 149 24.60 3.98 -5.59
C ALA A 149 24.48 3.24 -6.94
N ASP A 150 24.37 1.90 -6.91
CA ASP A 150 24.17 1.08 -8.11
C ASP A 150 22.86 1.42 -8.83
N ARG A 151 21.78 1.69 -8.09
CA ARG A 151 20.49 2.12 -8.66
C ARG A 151 20.57 3.47 -9.36
N VAL A 152 21.35 4.41 -8.83
CA VAL A 152 21.59 5.72 -9.47
C VAL A 152 22.46 5.54 -10.73
N ASN A 153 23.52 4.72 -10.65
CA ASN A 153 24.41 4.43 -11.78
C ASN A 153 23.70 3.74 -12.94
N LYS A 154 22.75 2.85 -12.64
CA LYS A 154 21.98 2.08 -13.64
C LYS A 154 20.66 2.73 -14.02
N TYR A 155 20.37 3.93 -13.54
CA TYR A 155 19.13 4.60 -13.87
C TYR A 155 19.19 5.09 -15.32
N ASN A 156 18.43 4.42 -16.19
CA ASN A 156 18.34 4.67 -17.63
C ASN A 156 18.19 6.16 -17.96
N ASP A 157 19.28 6.79 -18.41
CA ASP A 157 19.21 7.52 -19.67
C ASP A 157 19.30 6.48 -20.80
N GLU A 158 18.82 6.75 -22.00
CA GLU A 158 18.66 5.79 -23.12
C GLU A 158 19.98 5.15 -23.64
N ASN A 159 21.07 5.34 -22.91
CA ASN A 159 22.41 4.89 -23.20
C ASN A 159 23.01 4.21 -21.95
N PRO A 160 23.35 2.91 -21.98
CA PRO A 160 23.90 2.16 -20.84
C PRO A 160 25.27 2.65 -20.34
N ASN A 161 25.86 3.65 -21.00
CA ASN A 161 27.11 4.31 -20.62
C ASN A 161 26.91 5.73 -20.06
N HIS A 162 25.68 6.23 -19.92
CA HIS A 162 25.41 7.55 -19.36
C HIS A 162 25.10 7.45 -17.86
N LEU A 163 26.08 7.78 -17.04
CA LEU A 163 25.92 7.87 -15.59
C LEU A 163 25.08 9.12 -15.26
N ALA A 164 24.29 9.06 -14.19
CA ALA A 164 23.49 10.21 -13.77
C ALA A 164 24.40 11.43 -13.56
N THR A 165 24.15 12.54 -14.24
CA THR A 165 24.90 13.76 -13.99
C THR A 165 24.49 14.35 -12.63
N PRO A 166 25.42 14.89 -11.83
CA PRO A 166 25.12 15.49 -10.54
C PRO A 166 23.96 16.49 -10.60
N GLU A 167 23.91 17.29 -11.67
CA GLU A 167 22.84 18.26 -11.98
C GLU A 167 21.43 17.70 -11.99
N LYS A 168 21.27 16.41 -12.30
CA LYS A 168 19.97 15.75 -12.32
C LYS A 168 19.58 15.12 -10.97
N LEU A 169 20.41 15.24 -9.93
CA LEU A 169 20.16 14.69 -8.58
C LEU A 169 19.90 15.76 -7.52
N TRP A 170 19.95 17.04 -7.86
CA TRP A 170 19.54 18.14 -6.99
C TRP A 170 18.45 18.98 -7.66
N LYS A 171 17.64 19.64 -6.84
CA LYS A 171 16.57 20.50 -7.31
C LYS A 171 17.15 21.86 -7.69
N THR A 172 16.91 22.29 -8.92
CA THR A 172 17.20 23.65 -9.39
C THR A 172 15.90 24.44 -9.52
N GLU A 173 15.96 25.72 -9.93
CA GLU A 173 14.75 26.51 -10.19
C GLU A 173 13.90 25.92 -11.32
N ASP A 174 14.56 25.36 -12.35
CA ASP A 174 13.93 24.86 -13.57
C ASP A 174 13.78 23.32 -13.60
N TYR A 175 14.34 22.61 -12.61
CA TYR A 175 14.39 21.14 -12.60
C TYR A 175 14.06 20.54 -11.24
N ASN A 176 13.14 19.58 -11.22
CA ASN A 176 12.79 18.84 -10.01
C ASN A 176 13.13 17.34 -10.16
N PRO A 177 14.21 16.84 -9.53
CA PRO A 177 14.64 15.45 -9.65
C PRO A 177 13.59 14.45 -9.14
N PHE A 178 12.70 14.88 -8.23
CA PHE A 178 11.63 14.05 -7.68
C PHE A 178 10.41 13.92 -8.59
N ALA A 179 10.25 14.83 -9.55
CA ALA A 179 9.14 14.82 -10.50
C ALA A 179 9.53 14.18 -11.83
N ASP A 180 10.77 14.41 -12.29
CA ASP A 180 11.06 14.30 -13.72
C ASP A 180 11.83 13.07 -14.14
N SER A 181 12.61 12.38 -13.27
CA SER A 181 13.29 11.15 -13.71
C SER A 181 13.90 10.31 -12.61
N TYR A 182 14.66 10.80 -11.64
CA TYR A 182 15.51 9.89 -10.84
C TYR A 182 14.76 9.20 -9.69
N PRO A 183 15.16 7.98 -9.29
CA PRO A 183 14.58 7.30 -8.14
C PRO A 183 14.75 8.19 -6.91
N TRP A 184 13.65 8.53 -6.26
CA TRP A 184 13.61 9.43 -5.10
C TRP A 184 14.64 9.07 -4.02
N LEU A 185 14.87 7.78 -3.78
CA LEU A 185 15.84 7.28 -2.81
C LEU A 185 17.29 7.60 -3.19
N GLY A 186 17.61 7.56 -4.49
CA GLY A 186 18.92 7.95 -5.00
C GLY A 186 19.16 9.45 -4.92
N VAL A 187 18.15 10.24 -5.28
CA VAL A 187 18.15 11.71 -5.15
C VAL A 187 18.32 12.12 -3.69
N LEU A 188 17.58 11.48 -2.78
CA LEU A 188 17.70 11.72 -1.34
C LEU A 188 19.09 11.34 -0.83
N ALA A 189 19.62 10.19 -1.23
CA ALA A 189 20.94 9.74 -0.81
C ALA A 189 22.07 10.66 -1.28
N TYR A 190 21.96 11.21 -2.50
CA TYR A 190 22.92 12.20 -3.00
C TYR A 190 22.84 13.51 -2.20
N ASN A 191 21.63 14.05 -2.02
CA ASN A 191 21.42 15.31 -1.28
C ASN A 191 21.74 15.21 0.22
N SER A 192 21.74 14.01 0.79
CA SER A 192 22.13 13.74 2.18
C SER A 192 23.58 13.26 2.33
N TYR A 193 24.39 13.29 1.26
CA TYR A 193 25.79 12.86 1.24
C TYR A 193 26.01 11.39 1.65
N LEU A 194 25.01 10.54 1.45
CA LEU A 194 25.12 9.09 1.66
C LEU A 194 25.83 8.39 0.49
N ILE A 195 25.76 8.98 -0.70
CA ILE A 195 26.51 8.59 -1.90
C ILE A 195 27.26 9.80 -2.45
N LYS A 196 28.37 9.56 -3.14
CA LYS A 196 29.21 10.59 -3.76
C LYS A 196 29.66 10.16 -5.15
N GLU A 197 30.03 11.13 -5.96
CA GLU A 197 30.65 10.88 -7.26
C GLU A 197 32.10 10.40 -7.08
N SER A 198 32.47 9.40 -7.87
CA SER A 198 33.82 8.85 -7.99
C SER A 198 34.50 9.39 -9.26
N THR A 199 35.81 9.21 -9.37
CA THR A 199 36.66 9.72 -10.48
C THR A 199 36.20 9.31 -11.89
N ASN A 200 35.36 8.26 -12.00
CA ASN A 200 34.81 7.77 -13.26
C ASN A 200 33.37 8.23 -13.52
N ASN A 201 32.92 9.33 -12.89
CA ASN A 201 31.53 9.84 -12.90
C ASN A 201 30.48 8.83 -12.37
N ALA A 202 30.93 7.80 -11.66
CA ALA A 202 30.06 6.79 -11.05
C ALA A 202 29.80 7.14 -9.59
N TYR A 203 28.60 6.86 -9.10
CA TYR A 203 28.27 7.03 -7.70
C TYR A 203 28.75 5.84 -6.89
N ILE A 204 29.38 6.14 -5.75
CA ILE A 204 29.79 5.17 -4.74
C ILE A 204 29.25 5.60 -3.38
N PRO A 205 29.10 4.68 -2.42
CA PRO A 205 28.80 5.04 -1.05
C PRO A 205 29.81 6.03 -0.46
N PHE A 206 29.34 6.87 0.46
CA PHE A 206 30.25 7.72 1.23
C PHE A 206 31.17 6.89 2.13
N THR A 207 30.64 5.81 2.72
CA THR A 207 31.34 4.86 3.58
C THR A 207 31.45 3.49 2.92
N ASP A 208 32.63 2.89 2.96
CA ASP A 208 32.91 1.54 2.44
C ASP A 208 32.71 0.41 3.45
N GLU A 209 32.14 0.73 4.62
CA GLU A 209 31.92 -0.27 5.66
C GLU A 209 30.86 -1.29 5.21
N ALA A 210 31.27 -2.56 5.15
CA ALA A 210 30.33 -3.65 5.15
C ALA A 210 29.45 -3.55 6.39
N VAL A 211 28.17 -3.89 6.28
CA VAL A 211 27.27 -3.95 7.44
C VAL A 211 27.80 -5.06 8.36
N ARG A 212 28.57 -4.69 9.38
CA ARG A 212 29.00 -5.61 10.42
C ARG A 212 27.85 -5.69 11.43
N ASN A 213 27.33 -6.89 11.62
CA ASN A 213 26.32 -7.18 12.65
C ASN A 213 26.99 -7.65 13.95
N ASP A 214 28.21 -7.16 14.25
CA ASP A 214 28.94 -7.47 15.48
C ASP A 214 28.48 -6.60 16.66
#